data_AF-A0A225DE79-F1
#
_entry.id   AF-A0A225DE79-F1
#
_cell.length_a   1.000
_cell.length_b   1.000
_cell.length_c   1.000
_cell.angle_alpha   90.00
_cell.angle_beta   90.00
_cell.angle_gamma   90.00
#
_symmetry.space_group_name_H-M   'P 1'
#
loop_
_entity.id
_entity.type
_entity.pdbx_description
1 polymer ?
#
loop_
_entity_poly.entity_id
_entity_poly.type
_entity_poly.pdbx_seq_one_letter_code
_entity_poly.pdbx_strand_id
1 'polypeptide(L)'
;MNESHHVSEAAEQLINAVQRLAVAQTIDDVTNVVKTAARKVTGADGACFVLRDGGMCYYADEDSIAPLWKGRRFPMEACISGWVMRNRQPALIPDIYLDDRIPHDAYRPTFVKSLAVVPIRSLGPVGAIGVYWAKPLCPTPTEVRWLQSLADSTALALEFVRSQTDIDEARGMADLLRTENTRLRDTAKQPAASGQVRMCFITKRFEIDGRWVSMEALLEQRYGLHVTHGLSPEGIAQLDPDLGAVETTAGGIEYQSMCATV
;
A
#
# COMPACT_ATOMS: atom_id res chain seq x y z
N MET A 1 -13.06 33.97 36.21
CA MET A 1 -13.93 32.87 35.75
C MET A 1 -13.26 32.04 34.64
N ASN A 2 -11.92 31.91 34.59
CA ASN A 2 -11.25 31.93 33.27
C ASN A 2 -10.41 30.70 32.88
N GLU A 3 -9.85 29.92 33.81
CA GLU A 3 -8.87 28.88 33.44
C GLU A 3 -9.50 27.48 33.33
N SER A 4 -10.37 27.11 34.27
CA SER A 4 -11.07 25.81 34.25
C SER A 4 -12.04 25.68 33.06
N HIS A 5 -12.70 26.78 32.66
CA HIS A 5 -13.56 26.79 31.48
C HIS A 5 -12.76 26.64 30.18
N HIS A 6 -11.64 27.34 30.05
CA HIS A 6 -10.75 27.23 28.89
C HIS A 6 -10.17 25.82 28.74
N VAL A 7 -9.76 25.20 29.86
CA VAL A 7 -9.29 23.80 29.87
C VAL A 7 -10.39 22.83 29.44
N SER A 8 -11.63 23.03 29.91
CA SER A 8 -12.77 22.19 29.51
C SER A 8 -13.08 22.33 28.02
N GLU A 9 -13.14 23.55 27.51
CA GLU A 9 -13.44 23.83 26.10
C GLU A 9 -12.33 23.29 25.19
N ALA A 10 -11.07 23.51 25.54
CA ALA A 10 -9.94 22.97 24.78
C ALA A 10 -9.95 21.43 24.76
N ALA A 11 -10.28 20.78 25.88
CA ALA A 11 -10.42 19.33 25.93
C ALA A 11 -11.55 18.83 25.02
N GLU A 12 -12.72 19.49 25.01
CA GLU A 12 -13.83 19.16 24.11
C GLU A 12 -13.45 19.32 22.63
N GLN A 13 -12.75 20.40 22.27
CA GLN A 13 -12.25 20.60 20.90
C GLN A 13 -11.27 19.49 20.49
N LEU A 14 -10.41 19.05 21.41
CA LEU A 14 -9.43 18.01 21.15
C LEU A 14 -10.11 16.63 20.98
N ILE A 15 -11.09 16.31 21.83
CA ILE A 15 -11.91 15.09 21.69
C ILE A 15 -12.64 15.08 20.34
N ASN A 16 -13.29 16.19 19.98
CA ASN A 16 -13.99 16.32 18.70
C ASN A 16 -13.02 16.13 17.51
N ALA A 17 -11.84 16.74 17.59
CA ALA A 17 -10.81 16.59 16.56
C ALA A 17 -10.38 15.13 16.40
N VAL A 18 -10.10 14.43 17.50
CA VAL A 18 -9.71 13.00 17.47
C VAL A 18 -10.82 12.13 16.87
N GLN A 19 -12.08 12.37 17.23
CA GLN A 19 -13.22 11.63 16.67
C GLN A 19 -13.36 11.85 15.16
N ARG A 20 -13.17 13.08 14.69
CA ARG A 20 -13.22 13.40 13.24
C ARG A 20 -12.01 12.83 12.49
N LEU A 21 -10.83 12.83 13.11
CA LEU A 21 -9.63 12.20 12.56
C LEU A 21 -9.81 10.68 12.39
N ALA A 22 -10.53 10.02 13.29
CA ALA A 22 -10.76 8.58 13.24
C ALA A 22 -11.60 8.12 12.03
N VAL A 23 -12.37 9.02 11.43
CA VAL A 23 -13.21 8.71 10.24
C VAL A 23 -12.71 9.38 8.96
N ALA A 24 -11.60 10.13 9.03
CA ALA A 24 -11.02 10.81 7.87
C ALA A 24 -10.61 9.80 6.79
N GLN A 25 -10.96 10.10 5.54
CA GLN A 25 -10.68 9.22 4.40
C GLN A 25 -9.58 9.79 3.50
N THR A 26 -9.36 11.10 3.57
CA THR A 26 -8.38 11.80 2.73
C THR A 26 -7.41 12.62 3.56
N ILE A 27 -6.25 12.97 2.96
CA ILE A 27 -5.31 13.90 3.59
C ILE A 27 -5.99 15.26 3.81
N ASP A 28 -6.84 15.71 2.90
CA ASP A 28 -7.57 16.97 3.02
C ASP A 28 -8.56 16.97 4.19
N ASP A 29 -9.22 15.84 4.49
CA ASP A 29 -10.06 15.72 5.68
C ASP A 29 -9.21 15.93 6.95
N VAL A 30 -8.04 15.29 6.99
CA VAL A 30 -7.10 15.40 8.11
C VAL A 30 -6.62 16.83 8.27
N THR A 31 -6.16 17.50 7.21
CA THR A 31 -5.65 18.88 7.30
C THR A 31 -6.74 19.85 7.74
N ASN A 32 -7.97 19.68 7.25
CA ASN A 32 -9.11 20.52 7.61
C ASN A 32 -9.50 20.40 9.08
N VAL A 33 -9.51 19.18 9.63
CA VAL A 33 -9.78 18.94 11.05
C VAL A 33 -8.70 19.60 11.91
N VAL A 34 -7.43 19.34 11.56
CA VAL A 34 -6.29 19.69 12.40
C VAL A 34 -6.05 21.19 12.45
N LYS A 35 -6.09 21.91 11.32
CA LYS A 35 -5.88 23.37 11.32
C LYS A 35 -6.93 24.08 12.19
N THR A 36 -8.18 23.65 12.09
CA THR A 36 -9.30 24.21 12.85
C THR A 36 -9.15 23.93 14.34
N ALA A 37 -8.83 22.68 14.69
CA ALA A 37 -8.66 22.27 16.08
C ALA A 37 -7.45 22.95 16.73
N ALA A 38 -6.31 22.99 16.03
CA ALA A 38 -5.08 23.63 16.52
C ALA A 38 -5.31 25.10 16.85
N ARG A 39 -6.04 25.83 15.99
CA ARG A 39 -6.39 27.22 16.22
C ARG A 39 -7.28 27.39 17.46
N LYS A 40 -8.35 26.60 17.58
CA LYS A 40 -9.31 26.69 18.68
C LYS A 40 -8.73 26.31 20.03
N VAL A 41 -7.99 25.20 20.09
CA VAL A 41 -7.40 24.66 21.34
C VAL A 41 -6.35 25.60 21.95
N THR A 42 -5.71 26.42 21.11
CA THR A 42 -4.63 27.34 21.53
C THR A 42 -5.04 28.81 21.54
N GLY A 43 -6.28 29.13 21.16
CA GLY A 43 -6.74 30.51 21.01
C GLY A 43 -5.92 31.32 19.99
N ALA A 44 -5.31 30.67 19.01
CA ALA A 44 -4.40 31.31 18.06
C ALA A 44 -5.13 32.13 16.98
N ASP A 45 -4.42 33.12 16.44
CA ASP A 45 -4.88 33.95 15.31
C ASP A 45 -4.67 33.26 13.96
N GLY A 46 -3.80 32.24 13.92
CA GLY A 46 -3.69 31.34 12.79
C GLY A 46 -3.13 29.98 13.15
N ALA A 47 -3.45 28.98 12.35
CA ALA A 47 -2.86 27.66 12.39
C ALA A 47 -2.55 27.17 10.97
N CYS A 48 -1.48 26.40 10.82
CA CYS A 48 -1.11 25.78 9.56
C CYS A 48 -0.79 24.30 9.73
N PHE A 49 -1.05 23.55 8.66
CA PHE A 49 -0.67 22.17 8.50
C PHE A 49 0.46 22.06 7.48
N VAL A 50 1.59 21.48 7.87
CA VAL A 50 2.78 21.36 7.03
C VAL A 50 3.10 19.89 6.82
N LEU A 51 3.25 19.48 5.57
CA LEU A 51 3.69 18.13 5.19
C LEU A 51 5.16 18.15 4.84
N ARG A 52 5.86 17.09 5.23
CA ARG A 52 7.22 16.83 4.75
C ARG A 52 7.14 16.26 3.33
N ASP A 53 7.84 16.91 2.41
CA ASP A 53 7.92 16.56 0.99
C ASP A 53 9.41 16.44 0.62
N GLY A 54 10.00 15.28 0.94
CA GLY A 54 11.45 15.07 0.81
C GLY A 54 12.28 16.04 1.67
N GLY A 55 13.08 16.88 1.02
CA GLY A 55 13.86 17.97 1.62
C GLY A 55 13.10 19.30 1.75
N MET A 56 11.79 19.29 1.49
CA MET A 56 10.93 20.48 1.51
C MET A 56 9.83 20.36 2.56
N CYS A 57 9.34 21.52 3.00
CA CYS A 57 8.15 21.71 3.81
C CYS A 57 7.04 22.26 2.92
N TYR A 58 6.00 21.47 2.68
CA TYR A 58 4.80 21.90 1.96
C TYR A 58 3.74 22.40 2.95
N TYR A 59 3.39 23.68 2.89
CA TYR A 59 2.32 24.26 3.69
C TYR A 59 0.98 23.92 3.04
N ALA A 60 0.43 22.76 3.41
CA ALA A 60 -0.72 22.16 2.74
C ALA A 60 -2.01 22.94 2.97
N ASP A 61 -2.21 23.44 4.20
CA ASP A 61 -3.43 24.12 4.56
C ASP A 61 -3.25 25.09 5.73
N GLU A 62 -4.16 26.06 5.85
CA GLU A 62 -4.16 27.06 6.92
C GLU A 62 -5.59 27.47 7.31
N ASP A 63 -5.75 27.86 8.56
CA ASP A 63 -6.91 28.55 9.12
C ASP A 63 -6.38 29.76 9.88
N SER A 64 -6.57 30.96 9.34
CA SER A 64 -5.97 32.17 9.88
C SER A 64 -6.78 33.43 9.59
N ILE A 65 -6.61 34.46 10.41
CA ILE A 65 -7.21 35.79 10.23
C ILE A 65 -6.72 36.52 8.98
N ALA A 66 -5.57 36.13 8.41
CA ALA A 66 -5.05 36.66 7.16
C ALA A 66 -4.22 35.58 6.42
N PRO A 67 -4.10 35.65 5.08
CA PRO A 67 -3.32 34.67 4.32
C PRO A 67 -1.85 34.65 4.72
N LEU A 68 -1.25 33.44 4.76
CA LEU A 68 0.16 33.27 5.10
C LEU A 68 0.89 32.45 4.02
N TRP A 69 0.97 31.14 4.21
CA TRP A 69 1.95 30.28 3.53
C TRP A 69 1.30 29.15 2.73
N LYS A 70 -0.02 28.95 2.85
CA LYS A 70 -0.73 27.87 2.16
C LYS A 70 -0.37 27.77 0.67
N GLY A 71 -0.13 26.55 0.22
CA GLY A 71 0.26 26.20 -1.15
C GLY A 71 1.76 26.35 -1.43
N ARG A 72 2.54 26.96 -0.53
CA ARG A 72 3.98 27.19 -0.75
C ARG A 72 4.83 26.02 -0.25
N ARG A 73 6.03 25.92 -0.81
CA ARG A 73 7.08 24.99 -0.40
C ARG A 73 8.34 25.75 -0.02
N PHE A 74 8.97 25.34 1.08
CA PHE A 74 10.24 25.92 1.54
C PHE A 74 11.23 24.80 1.86
N PRO A 75 12.54 24.98 1.62
CA PRO A 75 13.55 24.04 2.10
C PRO A 75 13.43 23.82 3.61
N MET A 76 13.64 22.58 4.07
CA MET A 76 13.58 22.26 5.51
C MET A 76 14.60 23.06 6.34
N GLU A 77 15.69 23.49 5.71
CA GLU A 77 16.75 24.33 6.26
C GLU A 77 16.31 25.77 6.52
N ALA A 78 15.32 26.25 5.78
CA ALA A 78 14.98 27.67 5.68
C ALA A 78 13.66 28.04 6.39
N CYS A 79 13.03 27.12 7.12
CA CYS A 79 11.78 27.40 7.84
C CYS A 79 11.71 26.69 9.19
N ILE A 80 10.95 27.29 10.10
CA ILE A 80 10.81 26.78 11.48
C ILE A 80 10.17 25.39 11.54
N SER A 81 9.22 25.10 10.65
CA SER A 81 8.60 23.77 10.52
C SER A 81 9.64 22.71 10.14
N GLY A 82 10.58 23.06 9.26
CA GLY A 82 11.68 22.19 8.89
C GLY A 82 12.69 22.00 10.02
N TRP A 83 12.97 23.04 10.81
CA TRP A 83 13.75 22.91 12.04
C TRP A 83 13.09 21.94 13.04
N VAL A 84 11.78 22.07 13.27
CA VAL A 84 11.02 21.18 14.17
C VAL A 84 11.08 19.73 13.71
N MET A 85 10.86 19.47 12.42
CA MET A 85 10.90 18.11 11.88
C MET A 85 12.31 17.50 11.92
N ARG A 86 13.37 18.29 11.74
CA ARG A 86 14.76 17.80 11.81
C ARG A 86 15.21 17.52 13.24
N ASN A 87 14.81 18.37 14.19
CA ASN A 87 15.19 18.25 15.60
C ASN A 87 14.22 17.40 16.42
N ARG A 88 13.08 16.98 15.85
CA ARG A 88 12.08 16.11 16.50
C ARG A 88 11.56 16.65 17.82
N GLN A 89 11.48 17.98 17.92
CA GLN A 89 11.06 18.65 19.15
C GLN A 89 10.25 19.91 18.82
N PRO A 90 9.30 20.31 19.70
CA PRO A 90 8.57 21.55 19.54
C PRO A 90 9.49 22.78 19.51
N ALA A 91 9.12 23.78 18.72
CA ALA A 91 9.69 25.12 18.78
C ALA A 91 8.66 26.09 19.34
N LEU A 92 9.02 26.78 20.43
CA LEU A 92 8.21 27.84 21.04
C LEU A 92 8.96 29.16 20.86
N ILE A 93 8.32 30.14 20.22
CA ILE A 93 8.94 31.42 19.85
C ILE A 93 8.05 32.55 20.36
N PRO A 94 8.33 33.07 21.58
CA PRO A 94 7.53 34.12 22.20
C PRO A 94 7.57 35.48 21.48
N ASP A 95 8.65 35.75 20.75
CA ASP A 95 8.81 36.92 19.88
C ASP A 95 9.65 36.52 18.65
N ILE A 96 9.08 36.66 17.47
CA ILE A 96 9.73 36.29 16.20
C ILE A 96 10.96 37.16 15.88
N TYR A 97 11.05 38.39 16.39
CA TYR A 97 12.16 39.29 16.09
C TYR A 97 13.40 39.02 16.96
N LEU A 98 13.24 38.20 18.00
CA LEU A 98 14.33 37.81 18.92
C LEU A 98 14.89 36.41 18.62
N ASP A 99 14.29 35.68 17.67
CA ASP A 99 14.69 34.31 17.34
C ASP A 99 15.32 34.24 15.94
N ASP A 100 16.62 33.92 15.90
CA ASP A 100 17.41 33.86 14.66
C ASP A 100 16.98 32.73 13.72
N ARG A 101 16.17 31.77 14.19
CA ARG A 101 15.62 30.70 13.34
C ARG A 101 14.49 31.21 12.44
N ILE A 102 13.98 32.41 12.69
CA ILE A 102 12.89 33.01 11.92
C ILE A 102 13.45 33.90 10.80
N PRO A 103 13.02 33.70 9.53
CA PRO A 103 13.34 34.63 8.45
C PRO A 103 12.51 35.91 8.60
N HIS A 104 13.03 36.90 9.33
CA HIS A 104 12.28 38.12 9.72
C HIS A 104 11.65 38.84 8.54
N ASP A 105 12.32 38.91 7.39
CA ASP A 105 11.79 39.59 6.19
C ASP A 105 10.54 38.93 5.63
N ALA A 106 10.43 37.60 5.74
CA ALA A 106 9.23 36.89 5.34
C ALA A 106 8.05 37.19 6.28
N TYR A 107 8.32 37.33 7.58
CA TYR A 107 7.28 37.54 8.60
C TYR A 107 6.89 39.02 8.78
N ARG A 108 7.77 39.97 8.43
CA ARG A 108 7.53 41.42 8.54
C ARG A 108 6.21 41.92 7.92
N PRO A 109 5.76 41.45 6.73
CA PRO A 109 4.47 41.87 6.17
C PRO A 109 3.25 41.16 6.78
N THR A 110 3.43 40.24 7.73
CA THR A 110 2.36 39.43 8.31
C THR A 110 1.92 39.96 9.69
N PHE A 111 0.80 39.44 10.21
CA PHE A 111 0.36 39.77 11.57
C PHE A 111 1.18 39.06 12.66
N VAL A 112 1.91 38.01 12.32
CA VAL A 112 2.55 37.10 13.29
C VAL A 112 3.58 37.84 14.14
N LYS A 113 3.49 37.68 15.47
CA LYS A 113 4.44 38.21 16.47
C LYS A 113 5.05 37.12 17.33
N SER A 114 4.33 36.03 17.55
CA SER A 114 4.85 34.83 18.19
C SER A 114 4.27 33.59 17.52
N LEU A 115 4.92 32.45 17.72
CA LEU A 115 4.47 31.18 17.13
C LEU A 115 4.94 29.97 17.92
N ALA A 116 4.23 28.87 17.74
CA ALA A 116 4.63 27.57 18.24
C ALA A 116 4.42 26.52 17.15
N VAL A 117 5.35 25.57 17.06
CA VAL A 117 5.30 24.52 16.05
C VAL A 117 5.66 23.19 16.71
N VAL A 118 4.86 22.16 16.45
CA VAL A 118 5.07 20.79 16.95
C VAL A 118 5.25 19.82 15.78
N PRO A 119 6.08 18.77 15.93
CA PRO A 119 6.23 17.75 14.91
C PRO A 119 5.00 16.83 14.88
N ILE A 120 4.52 16.50 13.68
CA ILE A 120 3.59 15.39 13.47
C ILE A 120 4.43 14.13 13.45
N ARG A 121 4.26 13.30 14.51
CA ARG A 121 5.09 12.13 14.84
C ARG A 121 6.47 12.52 15.39
N SER A 122 6.76 12.12 16.63
CA SER A 122 8.05 12.42 17.28
C SER A 122 9.23 11.70 16.60
N LEU A 123 9.06 10.42 16.23
CA LEU A 123 10.08 9.65 15.53
C LEU A 123 9.78 9.58 14.03
N GLY A 124 10.71 10.08 13.21
CA GLY A 124 10.50 10.22 11.77
C GLY A 124 9.34 11.16 11.43
N PRO A 125 9.43 12.46 11.77
CA PRO A 125 8.34 13.41 11.52
C PRO A 125 7.93 13.44 10.04
N VAL A 126 6.62 13.32 9.80
CA VAL A 126 6.00 13.36 8.48
C VAL A 126 5.42 14.73 8.13
N GLY A 127 5.44 15.65 9.09
CA GLY A 127 4.90 16.99 8.98
C GLY A 127 5.07 17.78 10.28
N ALA A 128 4.44 18.94 10.34
CA ALA A 128 4.37 19.79 11.52
C ALA A 128 3.03 20.53 11.59
N ILE A 129 2.59 20.87 12.80
CA ILE A 129 1.46 21.76 13.06
C ILE A 129 2.03 23.05 13.62
N GLY A 130 1.71 24.19 13.00
CA GLY A 130 2.10 25.51 13.47
C GLY A 130 0.90 26.32 13.92
N VAL A 131 1.07 27.13 14.95
CA VAL A 131 0.11 28.14 15.44
C VAL A 131 0.79 29.49 15.58
N TYR A 132 0.05 30.56 15.32
CA TYR A 132 0.54 31.93 15.21
C TYR A 132 -0.34 32.89 16.00
N TRP A 133 0.27 33.85 16.69
CA TRP A 133 -0.43 34.92 17.40
C TRP A 133 0.00 36.30 16.88
N ALA A 134 -0.97 37.22 16.85
CA ALA A 134 -0.77 38.62 16.44
C ALA A 134 -0.12 39.49 17.53
N LYS A 135 0.07 38.93 18.73
CA LYS A 135 0.71 39.58 19.87
C LYS A 135 1.79 38.64 20.42
N PRO A 136 2.89 39.17 20.99
CA PRO A 136 3.86 38.34 21.70
C PRO A 136 3.18 37.51 22.78
N LEU A 137 3.35 36.19 22.70
CA LEU A 137 2.72 35.22 23.59
C LEU A 137 3.60 33.97 23.65
N CYS A 138 3.80 33.45 24.86
CA CYS A 138 4.42 32.15 25.09
C CYS A 138 3.33 31.16 25.50
N PRO A 139 3.07 30.09 24.73
CA PRO A 139 2.06 29.11 25.11
C PRO A 139 2.46 28.39 26.38
N THR A 140 1.49 28.09 27.22
CA THR A 140 1.67 27.34 28.45
C THR A 140 2.09 25.89 28.15
N PRO A 141 2.77 25.19 29.09
CA PRO A 141 3.10 23.78 28.92
C PRO A 141 1.89 22.89 28.62
N THR A 142 0.71 23.27 29.12
CA THR A 142 -0.55 22.56 28.87
C THR A 142 -1.01 22.71 27.43
N GLU A 143 -1.00 23.93 26.88
CA GLU A 143 -1.36 24.19 25.48
C GLU A 143 -0.39 23.50 24.51
N VAL A 144 0.91 23.47 24.84
CA VAL A 144 1.90 22.73 24.05
C VAL A 144 1.61 21.22 24.08
N ARG A 145 1.22 20.66 25.23
CA ARG A 145 0.82 19.24 25.33
C ARG A 145 -0.43 18.93 24.52
N TRP A 146 -1.43 19.82 24.52
CA TRP A 146 -2.62 19.65 23.67
C TRP A 146 -2.27 19.68 22.20
N LEU A 147 -1.45 20.64 21.78
CA LEU A 147 -1.00 20.74 20.39
C LEU A 147 -0.19 19.50 19.96
N GLN A 148 0.67 18.99 20.83
CA GLN A 148 1.41 17.74 20.58
C GLN A 148 0.47 16.52 20.53
N SER A 149 -0.53 16.44 21.41
CA SER A 149 -1.51 15.35 21.42
C SER A 149 -2.35 15.33 20.13
N LEU A 150 -2.71 16.51 19.62
CA LEU A 150 -3.34 16.65 18.32
C LEU A 150 -2.40 16.19 17.19
N ALA A 151 -1.11 16.54 17.25
CA ALA A 151 -0.10 16.12 16.28
C ALA A 151 0.13 14.60 16.28
N ASP A 152 0.11 13.96 17.45
CA ASP A 152 0.26 12.51 17.57
C ASP A 152 -0.96 11.78 17.00
N SER A 153 -2.18 12.26 17.31
CA SER A 153 -3.42 11.75 16.73
C SER A 153 -3.47 11.91 15.20
N THR A 154 -2.97 13.05 14.72
CA THR A 154 -2.83 13.35 13.28
C THR A 154 -1.91 12.34 12.59
N ALA A 155 -0.80 11.96 13.23
CA ALA A 155 0.15 11.01 12.68
C ALA A 155 -0.48 9.63 12.44
N LEU A 156 -1.38 9.21 13.33
CA LEU A 156 -2.14 7.96 13.18
C LEU A 156 -3.15 8.06 12.04
N ALA A 157 -3.89 9.16 11.94
CA ALA A 157 -4.87 9.37 10.88
C ALA A 157 -4.22 9.42 9.48
N LEU A 158 -3.08 10.09 9.35
CA LEU A 158 -2.31 10.08 8.08
C LEU A 158 -1.83 8.69 7.69
N GLU A 159 -1.40 7.88 8.67
CA GLU A 159 -0.98 6.50 8.41
C GLU A 159 -2.15 5.61 8.00
N PHE A 160 -3.31 5.79 8.63
CA PHE A 160 -4.54 5.11 8.25
C PHE A 160 -4.96 5.45 6.81
N VAL A 161 -5.03 6.74 6.45
CA VAL A 161 -5.40 7.18 5.09
C VAL A 161 -4.43 6.61 4.04
N ARG A 162 -3.12 6.64 4.32
CA ARG A 162 -2.11 6.05 3.42
C ARG A 162 -2.29 4.55 3.27
N SER A 163 -2.46 3.84 4.38
CA SER A 163 -2.65 2.38 4.37
C SER A 163 -3.91 1.98 3.61
N GLN A 164 -5.00 2.75 3.76
CA GLN A 164 -6.24 2.50 3.02
C GLN A 164 -6.04 2.70 1.51
N THR A 165 -5.34 3.76 1.12
CA THR A 165 -4.99 4.03 -0.28
C THR A 165 -4.16 2.89 -0.87
N ASP A 166 -3.11 2.45 -0.17
CA ASP A 166 -2.24 1.35 -0.61
C ASP A 166 -3.02 0.02 -0.76
N ILE A 167 -3.94 -0.27 0.17
CA ILE A 167 -4.79 -1.47 0.11
C ILE A 167 -5.72 -1.42 -1.11
N ASP A 168 -6.33 -0.27 -1.38
CA ASP A 168 -7.26 -0.12 -2.50
C ASP A 168 -6.54 -0.21 -3.85
N GLU A 169 -5.33 0.37 -3.96
CA GLU A 169 -4.47 0.20 -5.13
C GLU A 169 -4.04 -1.27 -5.32
N ALA A 170 -3.61 -1.95 -4.26
CA ALA A 170 -3.22 -3.35 -4.32
C ALA A 170 -4.39 -4.27 -4.71
N ARG A 171 -5.60 -3.99 -4.22
CA ARG A 171 -6.82 -4.70 -4.61
C ARG A 171 -7.14 -4.50 -6.08
N GLY A 172 -7.10 -3.25 -6.57
CA GLY A 172 -7.32 -2.94 -7.99
C GLY A 172 -6.33 -3.68 -8.89
N MET A 173 -5.05 -3.71 -8.52
CA MET A 173 -4.03 -4.46 -9.26
C MET A 173 -4.28 -5.97 -9.24
N ALA A 174 -4.65 -6.54 -8.09
CA ALA A 174 -4.95 -7.97 -7.97
C ALA A 174 -6.14 -8.39 -8.85
N ASP A 175 -7.17 -7.56 -8.96
CA ASP A 175 -8.34 -7.85 -9.80
C ASP A 175 -8.03 -7.74 -11.30
N LEU A 176 -7.18 -6.79 -11.69
CA LEU A 176 -6.66 -6.72 -13.07
C LEU A 176 -5.87 -7.98 -13.43
N LEU A 177 -4.92 -8.38 -12.56
CA LEU A 177 -4.12 -9.58 -12.77
C LEU A 177 -4.98 -10.84 -12.83
N ARG A 178 -6.01 -10.97 -12.00
CA ARG A 178 -6.95 -12.10 -12.03
C ARG A 178 -7.73 -12.15 -13.34
N THR A 179 -8.21 -11.01 -13.82
CA THR A 179 -8.91 -10.89 -15.10
C THR A 179 -8.02 -11.36 -16.24
N GLU A 180 -6.79 -10.86 -16.31
CA GLU A 180 -5.86 -11.23 -17.38
C GLU A 180 -5.42 -12.69 -17.28
N ASN A 181 -5.18 -13.23 -16.08
CA ASN A 181 -4.85 -14.65 -15.90
C ASN A 181 -5.99 -15.55 -16.38
N THR A 182 -7.23 -15.16 -16.12
CA THR A 182 -8.42 -15.89 -16.59
C THR A 182 -8.49 -15.87 -18.12
N ARG A 183 -8.31 -14.70 -18.74
CA ARG A 183 -8.27 -14.55 -20.21
C ARG A 183 -7.18 -15.41 -20.86
N LEU A 184 -5.97 -15.39 -20.30
CA LEU A 184 -4.85 -16.20 -20.81
C LEU A 184 -5.14 -17.69 -20.67
N ARG A 185 -5.72 -18.12 -19.54
CA ARG A 185 -6.15 -19.52 -19.34
C ARG A 185 -7.21 -19.93 -20.34
N ASP A 186 -8.19 -19.08 -20.63
CA ASP A 186 -9.24 -19.38 -21.60
C ASP A 186 -8.69 -19.47 -23.02
N THR A 187 -7.72 -18.60 -23.37
CA THR A 187 -7.01 -18.66 -24.66
C THR A 187 -6.16 -19.93 -24.76
N ALA A 188 -5.48 -20.32 -23.69
CA ALA A 188 -4.66 -21.54 -23.65
C ALA A 188 -5.51 -22.83 -23.65
N LYS A 189 -6.75 -22.78 -23.15
CA LYS A 189 -7.70 -23.90 -23.15
C LYS A 189 -8.46 -24.07 -24.46
N GLN A 190 -8.39 -23.13 -25.40
CA GLN A 190 -8.90 -23.36 -26.75
C GLN A 190 -8.02 -24.43 -27.41
N PRO A 191 -8.53 -25.66 -27.66
CA PRO A 191 -7.78 -26.61 -28.46
C PRO A 191 -7.53 -25.97 -29.81
N ALA A 192 -6.27 -25.95 -30.25
CA ALA A 192 -5.89 -25.52 -31.59
C ALA A 192 -6.64 -26.40 -32.61
N ALA A 193 -7.80 -25.90 -33.06
CA ALA A 193 -8.75 -26.54 -33.96
C ALA A 193 -9.28 -27.92 -33.51
N SER A 194 -10.57 -28.14 -33.75
CA SER A 194 -11.13 -29.44 -34.05
C SER A 194 -10.45 -29.99 -35.32
N GLY A 195 -9.20 -30.43 -35.20
CA GLY A 195 -8.40 -30.90 -36.31
C GLY A 195 -8.72 -32.36 -36.61
N GLN A 196 -9.24 -32.64 -37.81
CA GLN A 196 -9.13 -33.98 -38.37
C GLN A 196 -7.64 -34.30 -38.55
N VAL A 197 -7.17 -35.37 -37.92
CA VAL A 197 -5.82 -35.89 -38.13
C VAL A 197 -5.91 -37.07 -39.08
N ARG A 198 -5.07 -37.10 -40.13
CA ARG A 198 -4.98 -38.27 -41.03
C ARG A 198 -4.13 -39.35 -40.38
N MET A 199 -4.67 -40.57 -40.31
CA MET A 199 -3.94 -41.77 -39.90
C MET A 199 -3.68 -42.65 -41.13
N CYS A 200 -2.44 -43.10 -41.31
CA CYS A 200 -2.12 -44.15 -42.26
C CYS A 200 -2.68 -45.48 -41.74
N PHE A 201 -3.60 -46.08 -42.49
CA PHE A 201 -4.29 -47.29 -42.05
C PHE A 201 -3.34 -48.48 -41.82
N ILE A 202 -2.23 -48.57 -42.57
CA ILE A 202 -1.27 -49.68 -42.50
C ILE A 202 -0.31 -49.49 -41.33
N THR A 203 0.35 -48.34 -41.27
CA THR A 203 1.43 -48.10 -40.30
C THR A 203 0.93 -47.49 -38.98
N LYS A 204 -0.36 -47.15 -38.89
CA LYS A 204 -1.00 -46.48 -37.74
C LYS A 204 -0.29 -45.19 -37.30
N ARG A 205 0.42 -44.54 -38.23
CA ARG A 205 1.07 -43.24 -38.02
C ARG A 205 0.11 -42.10 -38.35
N PHE A 206 0.29 -40.97 -37.68
CA PHE A 206 -0.52 -39.76 -37.83
C PHE A 206 0.25 -38.69 -38.60
N GLU A 207 -0.44 -37.95 -39.47
CA GLU A 207 0.11 -36.78 -40.17
C GLU A 207 -0.09 -35.52 -39.32
N ILE A 208 1.00 -34.98 -38.78
CA ILE A 208 1.03 -33.73 -37.99
C ILE A 208 2.10 -32.82 -38.57
N ASP A 209 1.75 -31.56 -38.86
CA ASP A 209 2.65 -30.55 -39.44
C ASP A 209 3.43 -31.06 -40.67
N GLY A 210 2.77 -31.87 -41.52
CA GLY A 210 3.35 -32.45 -42.74
C GLY A 210 4.32 -33.62 -42.50
N ARG A 211 4.39 -34.18 -41.29
CA ARG A 211 5.24 -35.33 -40.94
C ARG A 211 4.42 -36.50 -40.39
N TRP A 212 4.88 -37.71 -40.70
CA TRP A 212 4.29 -38.95 -40.19
C TRP A 212 4.93 -39.37 -38.87
N VAL A 213 4.19 -39.27 -37.77
CA VAL A 213 4.65 -39.61 -36.41
C VAL A 213 3.86 -40.79 -35.83
N SER A 214 4.48 -41.61 -34.99
CA SER A 214 3.75 -42.66 -34.26
C SER A 214 3.06 -42.08 -33.01
N MET A 215 2.11 -42.82 -32.45
CA MET A 215 1.40 -42.39 -31.24
C MET A 215 2.35 -42.25 -30.06
N GLU A 216 3.32 -43.16 -29.93
CA GLU A 216 4.30 -43.17 -28.85
C GLU A 216 5.18 -41.93 -28.88
N ALA A 217 5.75 -41.61 -30.05
CA ALA A 217 6.56 -40.42 -30.24
C ALA A 217 5.78 -39.13 -29.93
N LEU A 218 4.49 -39.11 -30.28
CA LEU A 218 3.60 -37.99 -30.02
C LEU A 218 3.30 -37.81 -28.53
N LEU A 219 3.00 -38.91 -27.82
CA LEU A 219 2.74 -38.91 -26.38
C LEU A 219 3.98 -38.53 -25.58
N GLU A 220 5.16 -39.02 -25.98
CA GLU A 220 6.43 -38.67 -25.37
C GLU A 220 6.79 -37.21 -25.61
N GLN A 221 6.69 -36.73 -26.85
CA GLN A 221 7.02 -35.34 -27.20
C GLN A 221 6.07 -34.33 -26.56
N ARG A 222 4.76 -34.63 -26.49
CA ARG A 222 3.75 -33.67 -26.05
C ARG A 222 3.43 -33.75 -24.56
N TYR A 223 3.55 -34.93 -23.96
CA TYR A 223 3.15 -35.18 -22.58
C TYR A 223 4.25 -35.82 -21.73
N GLY A 224 5.43 -36.13 -22.30
CA GLY A 224 6.54 -36.77 -21.57
C GLY A 224 6.22 -38.21 -21.15
N LEU A 225 5.23 -38.85 -21.77
CA LEU A 225 4.80 -40.20 -21.41
C LEU A 225 5.55 -41.23 -22.27
N HIS A 226 6.31 -42.10 -21.61
CA HIS A 226 6.92 -43.25 -22.26
C HIS A 226 5.88 -44.38 -22.41
N VAL A 227 5.73 -44.91 -23.63
CA VAL A 227 4.73 -45.92 -23.94
C VAL A 227 5.40 -47.29 -24.05
N THR A 228 4.92 -48.24 -23.25
CA THR A 228 5.32 -49.64 -23.32
C THR A 228 4.21 -50.47 -23.98
N HIS A 229 4.57 -51.40 -24.85
CA HIS A 229 3.59 -52.27 -25.51
C HIS A 229 3.16 -53.41 -24.58
N GLY A 230 1.87 -53.73 -24.61
CA GLY A 230 1.26 -54.82 -23.86
C GLY A 230 -0.09 -55.19 -24.46
N LEU A 231 -0.59 -56.37 -24.12
CA LEU A 231 -1.93 -56.81 -24.52
C LEU A 231 -2.91 -56.47 -23.39
N SER A 232 -4.04 -55.85 -23.74
CA SER A 232 -5.14 -55.71 -22.78
C SER A 232 -5.78 -57.08 -22.53
N PRO A 233 -6.50 -57.27 -21.42
CA PRO A 233 -7.25 -58.51 -21.16
C PRO A 233 -8.16 -58.92 -22.32
N GLU A 234 -8.81 -57.94 -22.98
CA GLU A 234 -9.63 -58.19 -24.17
C GLU A 234 -8.80 -58.62 -25.38
N GLY A 235 -7.60 -58.04 -25.55
CA GLY A 235 -6.66 -58.44 -26.61
C GLY A 235 -6.10 -59.85 -26.42
N ILE A 236 -5.84 -60.25 -25.17
CA ILE A 236 -5.42 -61.61 -24.82
C ILE A 236 -6.53 -62.61 -25.16
N ALA A 237 -7.78 -62.31 -24.78
CA ALA A 237 -8.94 -63.16 -25.05
C ALA A 237 -9.25 -63.37 -26.55
N GLN A 238 -8.79 -62.46 -27.42
CA GLN A 238 -8.93 -62.61 -28.88
C GLN A 238 -7.86 -63.51 -29.51
N LEU A 239 -6.70 -63.66 -28.86
CA LEU A 239 -5.58 -64.46 -29.36
C LEU A 239 -5.67 -65.92 -28.94
N ASP A 240 -6.26 -66.19 -27.77
CA ASP A 240 -6.54 -67.53 -27.28
C ASP A 240 -7.82 -67.53 -26.43
N PRO A 241 -8.93 -68.07 -26.94
CA PRO A 241 -10.21 -68.11 -26.23
C PRO A 241 -10.17 -68.91 -24.92
N ASP A 242 -9.22 -69.83 -24.77
CA ASP A 242 -9.13 -70.74 -23.61
C ASP A 242 -8.21 -70.20 -22.49
N LEU A 243 -7.50 -69.09 -22.72
CA LEU A 243 -6.67 -68.41 -21.71
C LEU A 243 -7.48 -67.50 -20.75
N GLY A 244 -8.79 -67.37 -20.95
CA GLY A 244 -9.67 -66.45 -20.21
C GLY A 244 -10.03 -66.81 -18.76
N ALA A 245 -9.34 -67.77 -18.13
CA ALA A 245 -9.64 -68.21 -16.77
C ALA A 245 -8.42 -68.18 -15.82
N VAL A 246 -7.53 -67.19 -15.95
CA VAL A 246 -6.55 -66.91 -14.89
C VAL A 246 -7.06 -65.75 -14.03
N GLU A 247 -7.57 -66.11 -12.85
CA GLU A 247 -7.98 -65.17 -11.81
C GLU A 247 -6.87 -64.15 -11.51
N THR A 248 -7.21 -62.87 -11.63
CA THR A 248 -6.46 -61.78 -11.01
C THR A 248 -6.43 -62.00 -9.50
N THR A 249 -5.32 -62.54 -8.99
CA THR A 249 -4.93 -62.39 -7.59
C THR A 249 -3.77 -61.41 -7.49
N ALA A 250 -3.97 -60.42 -6.64
CA ALA A 250 -3.04 -59.35 -6.35
C ALA A 250 -1.70 -59.89 -5.85
N GLY A 251 -0.61 -59.52 -6.51
CA GLY A 251 0.75 -59.81 -6.07
C GLY A 251 1.76 -59.42 -7.13
N GLY A 252 2.59 -58.42 -6.85
CA GLY A 252 3.58 -57.90 -7.79
C GLY A 252 4.51 -58.99 -8.31
N ILE A 253 4.75 -58.98 -9.62
CA ILE A 253 5.74 -59.82 -10.27
C ILE A 253 7.03 -59.00 -10.39
N GLU A 254 8.03 -59.37 -9.59
CA GLU A 254 9.42 -58.95 -9.77
C GLU A 254 9.93 -59.44 -11.13
N TYR A 255 10.42 -58.52 -11.96
CA TYR A 255 11.16 -58.83 -13.17
C TYR A 255 12.58 -59.28 -12.77
N GLN A 256 12.84 -60.59 -12.75
CA GLN A 256 14.21 -61.10 -12.75
C GLN A 256 14.82 -60.93 -14.14
N SER A 257 15.90 -60.15 -14.21
CA SER A 257 16.75 -60.06 -15.39
C SER A 257 17.44 -61.40 -15.63
N MET A 258 17.31 -61.96 -16.83
CA MET A 258 18.29 -62.89 -17.38
C MET A 258 18.92 -62.29 -18.62
N CYS A 259 20.19 -61.90 -18.46
CA CYS A 259 21.13 -61.78 -19.56
C CYS A 259 21.25 -63.13 -20.27
N ALA A 260 21.08 -63.15 -21.59
CA ALA A 260 21.60 -64.20 -22.44
C ALA A 260 22.35 -63.54 -23.59
N THR A 261 23.67 -63.59 -23.49
CA THR A 261 24.64 -63.36 -24.56
C THR A 261 24.48 -64.43 -25.63
N VAL A 262 24.22 -64.03 -26.88
CA VAL A 262 24.99 -64.39 -28.10
C VAL A 262 24.80 -63.26 -29.11
#